data_AF-A0A8X7BWJ1-F1
#
_entry.id   AF-A0A8X7BWJ1-F1
#
_cell.length_a   1.000
_cell.length_b   1.000
_cell.length_c   1.000
_cell.angle_alpha   90.00
_cell.angle_beta   90.00
_cell.angle_gamma   90.00
#
_symmetry.space_group_name_H-M   'P 1'
#
loop_
_entity.id
_entity.type
_entity.pdbx_description
1 polymer ?
#
loop_
_entity_poly.entity_id
_entity_poly.type
_entity_poly.pdbx_seq_one_letter_code
_entity_poly.pdbx_strand_id
1 'polypeptide(L)'
;MYIENETRTKKFKMKQKSLPILYKGEILYGIHPVYLALLEKKRQLFQLFIKVQEENCLKTEKNERLSKIDNIAKTLEIPVHYVDSKVMNYLAPGAVHQKQYKLKKFSARHRKKFSFHFILGVCLDAGALPKLEWQDIEYKINEEASSDLPLWLVLNEIVDPMNVGAIIRSAKYFGINNLFMMKGSSCKLSPTVSKASSGALEVINIYQIEKLDHFLQVKKTQGWNIVSTGAYCENECKTSKEIKDVSDLRISKPTILILGNEGKGIPFEIQRLCDIFVSIYPTQNLHPGIDSLNVSVAAGVILYSISSKIKSHSI
;
A
#
# COMPACT_ATOMS: atom_id res chain seq x y z
N MET A 1 40.14 -45.16 40.27
CA MET A 1 40.46 -43.74 40.01
C MET A 1 40.36 -43.53 38.52
N TYR A 2 39.50 -42.60 38.14
CA TYR A 2 39.09 -42.21 36.79
C TYR A 2 40.22 -41.53 35.99
N ILE A 3 39.94 -41.32 34.69
CA ILE A 3 40.50 -40.37 33.69
C ILE A 3 41.16 -41.13 32.52
N GLU A 4 40.75 -41.02 31.25
CA GLU A 4 39.69 -40.28 30.58
C GLU A 4 39.42 -40.93 29.20
N ASN A 5 38.15 -40.89 28.80
CA ASN A 5 37.67 -41.23 27.46
C ASN A 5 37.96 -40.09 26.48
N GLU A 6 38.27 -40.40 25.22
CA GLU A 6 37.76 -39.59 24.10
C GLU A 6 37.48 -40.48 22.88
N THR A 7 36.25 -40.99 22.83
CA THR A 7 35.68 -41.66 21.67
C THR A 7 35.40 -40.65 20.57
N ARG A 8 36.09 -40.88 19.45
CA ARG A 8 36.05 -40.13 18.19
C ARG A 8 34.65 -40.19 17.54
N THR A 9 33.74 -39.30 17.92
CA THR A 9 32.46 -39.12 17.21
C THR A 9 32.65 -38.24 15.98
N LYS A 10 32.72 -38.86 14.80
CA LYS A 10 32.69 -38.18 13.49
C LYS A 10 31.34 -37.47 13.33
N LYS A 11 31.27 -36.17 13.64
CA LYS A 11 30.18 -35.30 13.20
C LYS A 11 30.24 -35.15 11.68
N PHE A 12 29.35 -35.84 10.97
CA PHE A 12 29.02 -35.53 9.58
C PHE A 12 28.48 -34.09 9.50
N LYS A 13 29.35 -33.12 9.18
CA LYS A 13 28.92 -31.79 8.73
C LYS A 13 28.39 -31.95 7.31
N MET A 14 27.08 -32.19 7.17
CA MET A 14 26.38 -31.89 5.92
C MET A 14 26.56 -30.39 5.65
N LYS A 15 27.45 -30.05 4.72
CA LYS A 15 27.46 -28.75 4.07
C LYS A 15 26.12 -28.65 3.33
N GLN A 16 25.11 -28.05 3.94
CA GLN A 16 23.96 -27.52 3.21
C GLN A 16 24.51 -26.50 2.20
N LYS A 17 24.75 -26.95 0.96
CA LYS A 17 24.81 -26.05 -0.18
C LYS A 17 23.42 -25.44 -0.26
N SER A 18 23.23 -24.27 0.35
CA SER A 18 21.99 -23.51 0.21
C SER A 18 21.82 -23.23 -1.28
N LEU A 19 20.93 -23.96 -1.94
CA LEU A 19 20.46 -23.63 -3.27
C LEU A 19 20.06 -22.15 -3.27
N PRO A 20 20.37 -21.38 -4.33
CA PRO A 20 19.86 -20.02 -4.43
C PRO A 20 18.32 -20.12 -4.39
N ILE A 21 17.72 -19.43 -3.43
CA ILE A 21 16.26 -19.40 -3.33
C ILE A 21 15.76 -18.59 -4.50
N LEU A 22 15.25 -19.30 -5.50
CA LEU A 22 14.65 -18.74 -6.69
C LEU A 22 13.19 -18.43 -6.36
N TYR A 23 12.78 -17.19 -6.63
CA TYR A 23 11.38 -16.76 -6.59
C TYR A 23 10.96 -16.32 -7.98
N LYS A 24 9.68 -16.46 -8.31
CA LYS A 24 9.13 -16.29 -9.65
C LYS A 24 8.59 -14.88 -9.90
N GLY A 25 7.95 -14.29 -8.89
CA GLY A 25 7.29 -13.00 -8.98
C GLY A 25 8.00 -11.92 -8.16
N GLU A 26 7.22 -11.24 -7.33
CA GLU A 26 7.69 -10.26 -6.35
C GLU A 26 7.52 -10.79 -4.92
N ILE A 27 8.40 -10.36 -4.03
CA ILE A 27 8.37 -10.78 -2.62
C ILE A 27 7.52 -9.80 -1.82
N LEU A 28 6.31 -10.23 -1.46
CA LEU A 28 5.51 -9.58 -0.42
C LEU A 28 6.07 -9.94 0.95
N TYR A 29 6.06 -8.99 1.89
CA TYR A 29 6.64 -9.18 3.21
C TYR A 29 5.80 -8.54 4.31
N GLY A 30 5.78 -9.22 5.46
CA GLY A 30 5.00 -8.82 6.62
C GLY A 30 3.66 -9.55 6.74
N ILE A 31 3.19 -9.67 7.98
CA ILE A 31 2.05 -10.52 8.34
C ILE A 31 0.78 -10.10 7.60
N HIS A 32 0.37 -8.83 7.67
CA HIS A 32 -0.89 -8.39 7.05
C HIS A 32 -0.87 -8.42 5.51
N PRO A 33 0.17 -7.92 4.82
CA PRO A 33 0.29 -8.08 3.36
C PRO A 33 0.18 -9.53 2.89
N VAL A 34 0.93 -10.44 3.54
CA VAL A 34 0.92 -11.87 3.17
C VAL A 34 -0.45 -12.50 3.47
N TYR A 35 -0.99 -12.25 4.66
CA TYR A 35 -2.28 -12.79 5.07
C TYR A 35 -3.40 -12.38 4.11
N LEU A 36 -3.52 -11.08 3.79
CA LEU A 36 -4.57 -10.60 2.89
C LEU A 36 -4.35 -11.08 1.45
N ALA A 37 -3.10 -11.18 0.97
CA ALA A 37 -2.82 -11.74 -0.36
C ALA A 37 -3.26 -13.21 -0.47
N LEU A 38 -3.05 -14.01 0.58
CA LEU A 38 -3.51 -15.41 0.62
C LEU A 38 -5.04 -15.53 0.68
N LEU A 39 -5.72 -14.62 1.37
CA LEU A 39 -7.18 -14.62 1.47
C LEU A 39 -7.85 -14.16 0.18
N GLU A 40 -7.43 -13.01 -0.35
CA GLU A 40 -8.07 -12.37 -1.51
C GLU A 40 -7.72 -13.07 -2.83
N LYS A 41 -6.54 -13.72 -2.90
CA LYS A 41 -6.09 -14.50 -4.08
C LYS A 41 -6.16 -13.74 -5.40
N LYS A 42 -6.06 -12.40 -5.36
CA LYS A 42 -6.01 -11.54 -6.55
C LYS A 42 -4.71 -11.73 -7.34
N ARG A 43 -3.68 -12.31 -6.73
CA ARG A 43 -2.37 -12.57 -7.31
C ARG A 43 -2.20 -14.06 -7.54
N GLN A 44 -1.35 -14.40 -8.51
CA GLN A 44 -0.81 -15.76 -8.58
C GLN A 44 0.11 -16.01 -7.37
N LEU A 45 -0.11 -17.10 -6.65
CA LEU A 45 0.63 -17.45 -5.43
C LEU A 45 1.61 -18.59 -5.74
N PHE A 46 2.89 -18.41 -5.43
CA PHE A 46 3.92 -19.39 -5.82
C PHE A 46 4.45 -20.21 -4.65
N GLN A 47 4.88 -19.56 -3.57
CA GLN A 47 5.48 -20.21 -2.42
C GLN A 47 5.57 -19.26 -1.22
N LEU A 48 5.43 -19.82 -0.01
CA LEU A 48 5.48 -19.11 1.25
C LEU A 48 6.81 -19.39 1.97
N PHE A 49 7.41 -18.35 2.56
CA PHE A 49 8.59 -18.47 3.41
C PHE A 49 8.27 -18.03 4.83
N ILE A 50 8.48 -18.91 5.80
CA ILE A 50 8.29 -18.61 7.23
C ILE A 50 9.63 -18.70 7.95
N LYS A 51 9.94 -17.72 8.80
CA LYS A 51 11.15 -17.76 9.62
C LYS A 51 11.03 -18.88 10.67
N VAL A 52 12.03 -19.76 10.74
CA VAL A 52 12.15 -20.76 11.81
C VAL A 52 12.22 -20.04 13.16
N GLN A 53 11.35 -20.43 14.09
CA GLN A 53 11.37 -19.93 15.46
C GLN A 53 12.29 -20.82 16.31
N GLU A 54 13.11 -20.21 17.17
CA GLU A 54 13.87 -20.95 18.17
C GLU A 54 12.90 -21.43 19.26
N GLU A 55 13.07 -22.67 19.74
CA GLU A 55 12.14 -23.44 20.58
C GLU A 55 11.66 -22.76 21.88
N ASN A 56 12.30 -21.65 22.30
CA ASN A 56 11.99 -20.92 23.54
C ASN A 56 11.04 -19.72 23.38
N CYS A 57 10.38 -19.54 22.23
CA CYS A 57 9.44 -18.44 22.05
C CYS A 57 8.03 -18.80 22.57
N LEU A 58 7.69 -18.29 23.76
CA LEU A 58 6.34 -18.25 24.33
C LEU A 58 5.25 -17.94 23.26
N LYS A 59 4.05 -18.51 23.42
CA LYS A 59 2.88 -18.28 22.54
C LYS A 59 2.47 -16.80 22.55
N THR A 60 3.09 -16.00 21.69
CA THR A 60 2.71 -14.61 21.44
C THR A 60 1.60 -14.55 20.38
N GLU A 61 0.74 -13.53 20.41
CA GLU A 61 -0.30 -13.25 19.39
C GLU A 61 0.27 -13.26 17.95
N LYS A 62 1.55 -12.89 17.80
CA LYS A 62 2.28 -12.95 16.54
C LYS A 62 2.48 -14.38 16.02
N ASN A 63 2.76 -15.33 16.91
CA ASN A 63 2.92 -16.74 16.58
C ASN A 63 1.58 -17.36 16.13
N GLU A 64 0.48 -16.89 16.71
CA GLU A 64 -0.86 -17.29 16.27
C GLU A 64 -1.15 -16.84 14.84
N ARG A 65 -0.85 -15.57 14.49
CA ARG A 65 -1.02 -15.06 13.12
C ARG A 65 -0.14 -15.81 12.11
N LEU A 66 1.09 -16.13 12.46
CA LEU A 66 1.97 -16.93 11.57
C LEU A 66 1.44 -18.35 11.38
N SER A 67 0.90 -18.97 12.43
CA SER A 67 0.28 -20.30 12.34
C SER A 67 -0.96 -20.28 11.45
N LYS A 68 -1.77 -19.22 11.53
CA LYS A 68 -2.91 -18.99 10.61
C LYS A 68 -2.46 -18.89 9.16
N ILE A 69 -1.41 -18.11 8.89
CA ILE A 69 -0.84 -17.97 7.54
C ILE A 69 -0.30 -19.32 7.01
N ASP A 70 0.41 -20.07 7.84
CA ASP A 70 0.92 -21.41 7.50
C ASP A 70 -0.22 -22.37 7.13
N ASN A 71 -1.26 -22.42 7.96
CA ASN A 71 -2.43 -23.25 7.72
C ASN A 71 -3.16 -22.86 6.43
N ILE A 72 -3.38 -21.57 6.18
CA ILE A 72 -4.00 -21.10 4.94
C ILE A 72 -3.16 -21.53 3.72
N ALA A 73 -1.84 -21.35 3.77
CA ALA A 73 -0.97 -21.74 2.66
C ALA A 73 -1.01 -23.24 2.39
N LYS A 74 -1.00 -24.08 3.44
CA LYS A 74 -1.14 -25.54 3.33
C LYS A 74 -2.48 -25.94 2.72
N THR A 75 -3.58 -25.32 3.16
CA THR A 75 -4.92 -25.57 2.60
C THR A 75 -5.02 -25.16 1.13
N LEU A 76 -4.27 -24.13 0.71
CA LEU A 76 -4.19 -23.70 -0.68
C LEU A 76 -3.14 -24.46 -1.49
N GLU A 77 -2.52 -25.50 -0.92
CA GLU A 77 -1.47 -26.30 -1.54
C GLU A 77 -0.25 -25.47 -2.02
N ILE A 78 -0.01 -24.33 -1.37
CA ILE A 78 1.14 -23.47 -1.65
C ILE A 78 2.36 -24.05 -0.92
N PRO A 79 3.49 -24.29 -1.62
CA PRO A 79 4.72 -24.75 -0.99
C PRO A 79 5.18 -23.83 0.15
N VAL A 80 5.38 -24.40 1.34
CA VAL A 80 5.85 -23.68 2.53
C VAL A 80 7.30 -24.04 2.83
N HIS A 81 8.15 -23.03 2.94
CA HIS A 81 9.57 -23.16 3.26
C HIS A 81 9.88 -22.49 4.60
N TYR A 82 10.35 -23.28 5.56
CA TYR A 82 10.86 -22.76 6.82
C TYR A 82 12.34 -22.39 6.68
N VAL A 83 12.66 -21.11 6.86
CA VAL A 83 13.98 -20.55 6.54
C VAL A 83 14.60 -19.78 7.71
N ASP A 84 15.93 -19.65 7.71
CA ASP A 84 16.62 -18.87 8.74
C ASP A 84 16.50 -17.34 8.50
N SER A 85 16.99 -16.56 9.48
CA SER A 85 16.93 -15.09 9.40
C SER A 85 17.77 -14.51 8.25
N LYS A 86 18.85 -15.17 7.83
CA LYS A 86 19.74 -14.67 6.76
C LYS A 86 19.03 -14.76 5.42
N VAL A 87 18.38 -15.89 5.17
CA VAL A 87 17.53 -16.11 4.01
C VAL A 87 16.38 -15.09 4.00
N MET A 88 15.69 -14.92 5.12
CA MET A 88 14.58 -13.97 5.22
C MET A 88 15.04 -12.54 4.86
N ASN A 89 16.15 -12.09 5.44
CA ASN A 89 16.76 -10.79 5.16
C ASN A 89 17.21 -10.64 3.71
N TYR A 90 17.58 -11.73 3.05
CA TYR A 90 17.93 -11.73 1.64
C TYR A 90 16.71 -11.60 0.72
N LEU A 91 15.57 -12.23 1.08
CA LEU A 91 14.34 -12.17 0.31
C LEU A 91 13.71 -10.77 0.32
N ALA A 92 13.82 -10.03 1.42
CA ALA A 92 13.34 -8.66 1.54
C ALA A 92 14.44 -7.74 2.12
N PRO A 93 15.47 -7.39 1.33
CA PRO A 93 16.61 -6.63 1.83
C PRO A 93 16.17 -5.26 2.36
N GLY A 94 16.33 -5.04 3.66
CA GLY A 94 16.33 -3.71 4.28
C GLY A 94 15.00 -2.96 4.37
N ALA A 95 13.85 -3.55 4.03
CA ALA A 95 12.48 -3.04 4.23
C ALA A 95 12.15 -1.58 3.82
N VAL A 96 13.07 -0.79 3.26
CA VAL A 96 12.84 0.49 2.56
C VAL A 96 13.92 0.61 1.46
N HIS A 97 13.49 0.94 0.24
CA HIS A 97 14.24 1.02 -1.02
C HIS A 97 14.66 -0.31 -1.68
N GLN A 98 13.72 -0.91 -2.42
CA GLN A 98 14.03 -1.90 -3.46
C GLN A 98 14.85 -1.26 -4.60
N LYS A 99 16.17 -1.39 -4.56
CA LYS A 99 16.97 -1.49 -5.79
C LYS A 99 17.14 -2.97 -6.10
N GLN A 100 16.69 -3.40 -7.28
CA GLN A 100 16.82 -4.78 -7.76
C GLN A 100 18.31 -5.18 -7.79
N TYR A 101 18.73 -6.06 -6.88
CA TYR A 101 20.03 -6.72 -7.00
C TYR A 101 19.83 -8.03 -7.78
N LYS A 102 20.10 -7.99 -9.09
CA LYS A 102 20.41 -9.22 -9.85
C LYS A 102 21.74 -9.76 -9.32
N LEU A 103 21.76 -10.99 -8.83
CA LEU A 103 22.96 -11.65 -8.32
C LEU A 103 24.05 -11.73 -9.41
N LYS A 104 25.16 -10.99 -9.21
CA LYS A 104 26.50 -11.49 -9.53
C LYS A 104 27.12 -11.98 -8.23
N LYS A 105 27.75 -13.17 -8.28
CA LYS A 105 28.35 -13.92 -7.16
C LYS A 105 28.99 -13.01 -6.10
N PHE A 106 28.65 -13.24 -4.83
CA PHE A 106 29.27 -12.50 -3.72
C PHE A 106 30.50 -13.22 -3.18
N SER A 107 31.65 -12.54 -3.23
CA SER A 107 32.87 -12.84 -2.48
C SER A 107 32.74 -12.35 -1.05
N ALA A 108 33.27 -13.10 -0.09
CA ALA A 108 33.06 -12.97 1.35
C ALA A 108 33.57 -11.68 2.04
N ARG A 109 33.96 -10.64 1.30
CA ARG A 109 34.74 -9.50 1.82
C ARG A 109 33.97 -8.22 2.19
N HIS A 110 32.67 -8.11 1.95
CA HIS A 110 31.91 -6.89 2.31
C HIS A 110 30.87 -7.16 3.40
N ARG A 111 31.33 -7.41 4.63
CA ARG A 111 30.49 -7.34 5.84
C ARG A 111 30.65 -5.96 6.48
N LYS A 112 29.95 -4.94 5.99
CA LYS A 112 29.73 -3.72 6.79
C LYS A 112 28.35 -3.80 7.44
N LYS A 113 28.31 -3.47 8.74
CA LYS A 113 27.15 -3.48 9.64
C LYS A 113 25.96 -2.75 9.00
N PHE A 114 24.97 -3.51 8.52
CA PHE A 114 23.64 -2.99 8.27
C PHE A 114 22.82 -3.17 9.54
N SER A 115 22.21 -2.10 10.04
CA SER A 115 21.18 -2.18 11.08
C SER A 115 19.94 -2.80 10.44
N PHE A 116 19.74 -4.11 10.64
CA PHE A 116 18.64 -4.84 10.04
C PHE A 116 17.35 -4.53 10.80
N HIS A 117 16.45 -3.77 10.18
CA HIS A 117 15.06 -3.70 10.62
C HIS A 117 14.43 -5.09 10.43
N PHE A 118 13.93 -5.68 11.52
CA PHE A 118 13.50 -7.07 11.55
C PHE A 118 12.31 -7.33 10.62
N ILE A 119 12.50 -8.15 9.58
CA ILE A 119 11.39 -8.71 8.81
C ILE A 119 10.52 -9.51 9.77
N LEU A 120 9.21 -9.30 9.69
CA LEU A 120 8.18 -9.83 10.61
C LEU A 120 7.96 -11.34 10.51
N GLY A 121 8.93 -12.09 9.99
CA GLY A 121 8.97 -13.55 10.01
C GLY A 121 8.24 -14.26 8.88
N VAL A 122 7.74 -13.54 7.87
CA VAL A 122 7.05 -14.14 6.72
C VAL A 122 7.25 -13.33 5.43
N CYS A 123 7.46 -14.06 4.34
CA CYS A 123 7.50 -13.56 2.97
C CYS A 123 6.67 -14.47 2.06
N LEU A 124 6.08 -13.90 1.01
CA LEU A 124 5.31 -14.61 -0.01
C LEU A 124 5.83 -14.24 -1.38
N ASP A 125 6.20 -15.25 -2.17
CA ASP A 125 6.47 -15.09 -3.60
C ASP A 125 5.13 -15.12 -4.35
N ALA A 126 4.78 -13.98 -4.94
CA ALA A 126 3.51 -13.79 -5.63
C ALA A 126 3.68 -13.00 -6.93
N GLY A 127 2.76 -13.19 -7.86
CA GLY A 127 2.65 -12.35 -9.06
C GLY A 127 2.26 -10.91 -8.72
N ALA A 128 2.40 -10.04 -9.72
CA ALA A 128 1.87 -8.68 -9.64
C ALA A 128 0.33 -8.69 -9.51
N LEU A 129 -0.24 -7.63 -8.94
CA LEU A 129 -1.69 -7.44 -8.99
C LEU A 129 -2.18 -7.29 -10.43
N PRO A 130 -3.40 -7.77 -10.73
CA PRO A 130 -4.02 -7.54 -12.01
C PRO A 130 -4.20 -6.04 -12.23
N LYS A 131 -3.96 -5.61 -13.47
CA LYS A 131 -4.27 -4.24 -13.89
C LYS A 131 -5.75 -4.19 -14.21
N LEU A 132 -6.45 -3.26 -13.58
CA LEU A 132 -7.84 -2.97 -13.88
C LEU A 132 -7.87 -1.64 -14.64
N GLU A 133 -8.48 -1.59 -15.81
CA GLU A 133 -8.69 -0.35 -16.54
C GLU A 133 -10.04 0.26 -16.12
N TRP A 134 -10.13 1.59 -16.05
CA TRP A 134 -11.35 2.22 -15.55
C TRP A 134 -12.56 2.06 -16.49
N GLN A 135 -12.30 1.84 -17.78
CA GLN A 135 -13.33 1.58 -18.79
C GLN A 135 -14.04 0.24 -18.56
N ASP A 136 -13.37 -0.74 -17.94
CA ASP A 136 -13.92 -2.07 -17.67
C ASP A 136 -14.98 -2.08 -16.56
N ILE A 137 -15.20 -0.93 -15.89
CA ILE A 137 -16.08 -0.81 -14.73
C ILE A 137 -17.40 -0.10 -15.04
N GLU A 138 -17.59 0.40 -16.26
CA GLU A 138 -18.76 1.25 -16.58
C GLU A 138 -20.10 0.52 -16.29
N TYR A 139 -20.09 -0.82 -16.30
CA TYR A 139 -21.21 -1.66 -15.92
C TYR A 139 -21.19 -2.15 -14.46
N LYS A 140 -20.02 -2.40 -13.84
CA LYS A 140 -19.93 -3.01 -12.49
C LYS A 140 -20.27 -2.05 -11.34
N ILE A 141 -19.98 -0.76 -11.51
CA ILE A 141 -20.21 0.25 -10.46
C ILE A 141 -21.70 0.47 -10.18
N ASN A 142 -22.56 0.31 -11.19
CA ASN A 142 -23.99 0.52 -11.03
C ASN A 142 -24.65 -0.55 -10.15
N GLU A 143 -24.03 -1.74 -10.01
CA GLU A 143 -24.52 -2.82 -9.15
C GLU A 143 -23.99 -2.72 -7.71
N GLU A 144 -22.81 -2.13 -7.49
CA GLU A 144 -22.16 -2.00 -6.17
C GLU A 144 -22.55 -0.73 -5.39
N ALA A 145 -23.39 0.15 -5.96
CA ALA A 145 -23.83 1.38 -5.32
C ALA A 145 -24.84 1.11 -4.18
N SER A 146 -24.38 0.46 -3.11
CA SER A 146 -25.14 0.24 -1.87
C SER A 146 -25.16 1.45 -0.95
N SER A 147 -24.67 2.61 -1.39
CA SER A 147 -24.74 3.88 -0.67
C SER A 147 -25.28 4.96 -1.60
N ASP A 148 -26.18 5.81 -1.09
CA ASP A 148 -26.77 6.90 -1.87
C ASP A 148 -25.74 7.95 -2.35
N LEU A 149 -24.54 7.98 -1.76
CA LEU A 149 -23.46 8.95 -2.05
C LEU A 149 -22.08 8.28 -2.11
N PRO A 150 -21.74 7.56 -3.20
CA PRO A 150 -20.44 6.94 -3.32
C PRO A 150 -19.30 7.98 -3.36
N LEU A 151 -18.20 7.69 -2.67
CA LEU A 151 -16.97 8.48 -2.70
C LEU A 151 -15.86 7.67 -3.37
N TRP A 152 -15.26 8.24 -4.42
CA TRP A 152 -14.08 7.69 -5.08
C TRP A 152 -12.86 8.55 -4.85
N LEU A 153 -11.68 7.93 -4.95
CA LEU A 153 -10.41 8.58 -4.76
C LEU A 153 -9.53 8.48 -6.00
N VAL A 154 -9.01 9.61 -6.48
CA VAL A 154 -8.03 9.68 -7.57
C VAL A 154 -6.69 10.14 -7.00
N LEU A 155 -5.63 9.37 -7.26
CA LEU A 155 -4.25 9.76 -6.99
C LEU A 155 -3.60 10.23 -8.28
N ASN A 156 -3.55 11.55 -8.47
CA ASN A 156 -2.95 12.16 -9.65
C ASN A 156 -1.45 12.33 -9.46
N GLU A 157 -0.67 11.41 -10.04
CA GLU A 157 0.79 11.44 -10.07
C GLU A 157 1.47 11.46 -8.68
N ILE A 158 0.88 10.79 -7.69
CA ILE A 158 1.56 10.54 -6.40
C ILE A 158 2.60 9.44 -6.61
N VAL A 159 3.87 9.78 -6.36
CA VAL A 159 5.02 8.94 -6.75
C VAL A 159 5.63 8.17 -5.59
N ASP A 160 5.51 8.65 -4.35
CA ASP A 160 6.12 8.00 -3.19
C ASP A 160 5.31 6.76 -2.75
N PRO A 161 5.90 5.54 -2.76
CA PRO A 161 5.21 4.33 -2.32
C PRO A 161 4.74 4.37 -0.86
N MET A 162 5.40 5.15 0.01
CA MET A 162 4.99 5.30 1.41
C MET A 162 3.70 6.10 1.50
N ASN A 163 3.63 7.24 0.80
CA ASN A 163 2.41 8.05 0.70
C ASN A 163 1.26 7.25 0.08
N VAL A 164 1.48 6.60 -1.06
CA VAL A 164 0.44 5.80 -1.74
C VAL A 164 -0.08 4.68 -0.84
N GLY A 165 0.82 3.94 -0.18
CA GLY A 165 0.39 2.87 0.72
C GLY A 165 -0.41 3.39 1.92
N ALA A 166 0.03 4.49 2.54
CA ALA A 166 -0.70 5.12 3.64
C ALA A 166 -2.09 5.62 3.20
N ILE A 167 -2.19 6.24 2.02
CA ILE A 167 -3.46 6.70 1.44
C ILE A 167 -4.40 5.52 1.18
N ILE A 168 -3.92 4.44 0.55
CA ILE A 168 -4.72 3.23 0.29
C ILE A 168 -5.30 2.66 1.60
N ARG A 169 -4.48 2.60 2.65
CA ARG A 169 -4.91 2.11 3.95
C ARG A 169 -6.02 2.98 4.54
N SER A 170 -5.82 4.30 4.56
CA SER A 170 -6.82 5.26 5.04
C SER A 170 -8.10 5.20 4.21
N ALA A 171 -7.99 5.14 2.89
CA ALA A 171 -9.11 5.02 1.96
C ALA A 171 -9.97 3.79 2.27
N LYS A 172 -9.34 2.61 2.37
CA LYS A 172 -10.09 1.39 2.71
C LYS A 172 -10.73 1.46 4.10
N TYR A 173 -10.02 2.02 5.08
CA TYR A 173 -10.53 2.16 6.45
C TYR A 173 -11.77 3.06 6.53
N PHE A 174 -11.84 4.11 5.70
CA PHE A 174 -12.97 5.03 5.62
C PHE A 174 -14.04 4.60 4.57
N GLY A 175 -13.99 3.36 4.09
CA GLY A 175 -15.04 2.78 3.24
C GLY A 175 -14.89 3.07 1.74
N ILE A 176 -13.76 3.60 1.29
CA ILE A 176 -13.48 3.79 -0.13
C ILE A 176 -13.04 2.45 -0.74
N ASN A 177 -13.88 1.93 -1.64
CA ASN A 177 -13.61 0.67 -2.33
C ASN A 177 -12.94 0.87 -3.69
N ASN A 178 -13.16 2.02 -4.34
CA ASN A 178 -12.67 2.30 -5.69
C ASN A 178 -11.68 3.46 -5.67
N LEU A 179 -10.44 3.16 -6.04
CA LEU A 179 -9.33 4.10 -6.15
C LEU A 179 -8.80 4.10 -7.59
N PHE A 180 -8.39 5.26 -8.08
CA PHE A 180 -7.91 5.44 -9.44
C PHE A 180 -6.51 6.07 -9.44
N MET A 181 -5.66 5.62 -10.36
CA MET A 181 -4.28 6.10 -10.49
C MET A 181 -3.92 6.34 -11.96
N MET A 182 -3.09 7.34 -12.23
CA MET A 182 -2.59 7.58 -13.58
C MET A 182 -1.65 6.47 -14.05
N LYS A 183 -1.91 5.98 -15.27
CA LYS A 183 -1.10 4.96 -15.93
C LYS A 183 0.25 5.56 -16.32
N GLY A 184 1.33 4.98 -15.79
CA GLY A 184 2.70 5.32 -16.17
C GLY A 184 3.34 6.49 -15.41
N SER A 185 2.55 7.42 -14.84
CA SER A 185 3.08 8.55 -14.06
C SER A 185 2.91 8.42 -12.53
N SER A 186 2.01 7.55 -12.05
CA SER A 186 1.87 7.27 -10.62
C SER A 186 2.80 6.16 -10.11
N CYS A 187 2.96 6.06 -8.78
CA CYS A 187 3.72 4.99 -8.13
C CYS A 187 3.26 3.59 -8.57
N LYS A 188 4.22 2.67 -8.76
CA LYS A 188 3.92 1.26 -9.02
C LYS A 188 3.39 0.58 -7.76
N LEU A 189 2.35 -0.25 -7.92
CA LEU A 189 1.79 -1.10 -6.86
C LEU A 189 2.77 -2.23 -6.48
N SER A 190 3.80 -1.86 -5.74
CA SER A 190 4.94 -2.71 -5.37
C SER A 190 4.76 -3.36 -3.99
N PRO A 191 5.63 -4.31 -3.60
CA PRO A 191 5.63 -4.86 -2.25
C PRO A 191 5.85 -3.80 -1.16
N THR A 192 6.53 -2.70 -1.48
CA THR A 192 6.67 -1.55 -0.56
C THR A 192 5.33 -0.86 -0.34
N VAL A 193 4.50 -0.67 -1.38
CA VAL A 193 3.13 -0.14 -1.24
C VAL A 193 2.25 -1.13 -0.46
N SER A 194 2.36 -2.43 -0.75
CA SER A 194 1.64 -3.47 0.01
C SER A 194 2.02 -3.41 1.50
N LYS A 195 3.30 -3.24 1.80
CA LYS A 195 3.81 -3.08 3.16
C LYS A 195 3.29 -1.81 3.85
N ALA A 196 3.42 -0.66 3.19
CA ALA A 196 2.98 0.63 3.73
C ALA A 196 1.47 0.66 3.96
N SER A 197 0.68 0.03 3.08
CA SER A 197 -0.77 -0.10 3.22
C SER A 197 -1.21 -1.15 4.24
N SER A 198 -0.29 -1.88 4.87
CA SER A 198 -0.59 -3.02 5.74
C SER A 198 -1.49 -4.07 5.08
N GLY A 199 -1.29 -4.30 3.77
CA GLY A 199 -2.07 -5.25 2.97
C GLY A 199 -3.42 -4.74 2.49
N ALA A 200 -3.82 -3.50 2.82
CA ALA A 200 -5.05 -2.90 2.29
C ALA A 200 -5.07 -2.86 0.76
N LEU A 201 -3.89 -2.83 0.14
CA LEU A 201 -3.70 -2.98 -1.30
C LEU A 201 -4.38 -4.23 -1.90
N GLU A 202 -4.52 -5.32 -1.14
CA GLU A 202 -5.14 -6.56 -1.62
C GLU A 202 -6.68 -6.50 -1.60
N VAL A 203 -7.27 -5.61 -0.79
CA VAL A 203 -8.73 -5.55 -0.53
C VAL A 203 -9.42 -4.30 -1.10
N ILE A 204 -8.66 -3.42 -1.76
CA ILE A 204 -9.18 -2.24 -2.48
C ILE A 204 -9.15 -2.51 -4.00
N ASN A 205 -10.06 -1.90 -4.75
CA ASN A 205 -10.01 -1.90 -6.21
C ASN A 205 -9.22 -0.70 -6.68
N ILE A 206 -8.16 -0.95 -7.46
CA ILE A 206 -7.31 0.11 -8.03
C ILE A 206 -7.38 0.06 -9.54
N TYR A 207 -7.83 1.16 -10.14
CA TYR A 207 -8.01 1.30 -11.58
C TYR A 207 -6.98 2.24 -12.18
N GLN A 208 -6.55 1.93 -13.39
CA GLN A 208 -5.64 2.76 -14.16
C GLN A 208 -6.44 3.72 -15.03
N ILE A 209 -5.98 4.97 -15.09
CA ILE A 209 -6.52 6.02 -15.96
C ILE A 209 -5.42 6.47 -16.91
N GLU A 210 -5.70 6.47 -18.21
CA GLU A 210 -4.77 7.00 -19.22
C GLU A 210 -4.87 8.52 -19.36
N LYS A 211 -6.09 9.05 -19.35
CA LYS A 211 -6.41 10.47 -19.53
C LYS A 211 -7.39 10.93 -18.45
N LEU A 212 -6.88 11.64 -17.44
CA LEU A 212 -7.67 12.07 -16.29
C LEU A 212 -8.77 13.07 -16.68
N ASP A 213 -8.47 13.99 -17.58
CA ASP A 213 -9.41 14.95 -18.13
C ASP A 213 -10.64 14.27 -18.74
N HIS A 214 -10.42 13.24 -19.58
CA HIS A 214 -11.49 12.47 -20.19
C HIS A 214 -12.32 11.72 -19.13
N PHE A 215 -11.67 11.04 -18.18
CA PHE A 215 -12.35 10.35 -17.09
C PHE A 215 -13.26 11.31 -16.30
N LEU A 216 -12.75 12.48 -15.93
CA LEU A 216 -13.51 13.48 -15.16
C LEU A 216 -14.65 14.08 -15.97
N GLN A 217 -14.47 14.34 -17.27
CA GLN A 217 -15.53 14.81 -18.15
C GLN A 217 -16.69 13.81 -18.20
N VAL A 218 -16.39 12.52 -18.43
CA VAL A 218 -17.41 11.45 -18.43
C VAL A 218 -18.15 11.43 -17.10
N LYS A 219 -17.44 11.42 -15.97
CA LYS A 219 -18.08 11.35 -14.64
C LYS A 219 -18.91 12.59 -14.33
N LYS A 220 -18.47 13.76 -14.77
CA LYS A 220 -19.24 15.00 -14.64
C LYS A 220 -20.56 14.94 -15.41
N THR A 221 -20.57 14.39 -16.63
CA THR A 221 -21.83 14.15 -17.38
C THR A 221 -22.75 13.15 -16.70
N GLN A 222 -22.20 12.23 -15.90
CA GLN A 222 -22.94 11.27 -15.07
C GLN A 222 -23.37 11.85 -13.71
N GLY A 223 -23.23 13.16 -13.50
CA GLY A 223 -23.71 13.84 -12.28
C GLY A 223 -22.75 13.78 -11.09
N TRP A 224 -21.51 13.32 -11.27
CA TRP A 224 -20.51 13.30 -10.20
C TRP A 224 -20.00 14.71 -9.88
N ASN A 225 -19.83 14.97 -8.59
CA ASN A 225 -19.16 16.14 -8.06
C ASN A 225 -17.65 15.90 -8.01
N ILE A 226 -16.85 16.80 -8.58
CA ILE A 226 -15.40 16.68 -8.64
C ILE A 226 -14.77 17.60 -7.59
N VAL A 227 -14.17 17.02 -6.56
CA VAL A 227 -13.51 17.75 -5.47
C VAL A 227 -12.00 17.54 -5.57
N SER A 228 -11.22 18.60 -5.46
CA SER A 228 -9.75 18.51 -5.46
C SER A 228 -9.17 19.12 -4.20
N THR A 229 -8.05 18.59 -3.72
CA THR A 229 -7.27 19.29 -2.69
C THR A 229 -6.61 20.53 -3.26
N GLY A 230 -6.65 21.64 -2.52
CA GLY A 230 -5.85 22.84 -2.76
C GLY A 230 -4.98 23.14 -1.55
N ALA A 231 -3.75 23.64 -1.77
CA ALA A 231 -2.97 24.19 -0.68
C ALA A 231 -3.64 25.48 -0.18
N TYR A 232 -3.71 25.67 1.13
CA TYR A 232 -4.13 26.94 1.70
C TYR A 232 -3.01 27.97 1.48
N CYS A 233 -3.28 29.04 0.74
CA CYS A 233 -2.35 30.15 0.57
C CYS A 233 -3.09 31.44 0.91
N GLU A 234 -2.67 32.11 1.99
CA GLU A 234 -3.28 33.37 2.46
C GLU A 234 -3.22 34.48 1.41
N ASN A 235 -2.19 34.47 0.53
CA ASN A 235 -1.91 35.61 -0.34
C ASN A 235 -1.91 35.34 -1.85
N GLU A 236 -2.05 34.10 -2.34
CA GLU A 236 -2.02 33.82 -3.79
C GLU A 236 -2.52 32.40 -4.10
N CYS A 237 -3.84 32.19 -4.05
CA CYS A 237 -4.40 30.98 -4.62
C CYS A 237 -4.40 31.11 -6.15
N LYS A 238 -3.55 30.33 -6.85
CA LYS A 238 -3.54 30.24 -8.32
C LYS A 238 -4.81 29.60 -8.92
N THR A 239 -5.80 29.28 -8.07
CA THR A 239 -7.08 28.72 -8.47
C THR A 239 -8.11 29.83 -8.56
N SER A 240 -8.78 29.97 -9.70
CA SER A 240 -9.87 30.94 -9.90
C SER A 240 -11.17 30.59 -9.14
N LYS A 241 -11.14 29.60 -8.26
CA LYS A 241 -12.29 29.03 -7.56
C LYS A 241 -12.04 29.08 -6.05
N GLU A 242 -13.11 29.31 -5.30
CA GLU A 242 -13.11 29.32 -3.84
C GLU A 242 -12.57 27.99 -3.28
N ILE A 243 -11.61 28.09 -2.35
CA ILE A 243 -11.14 26.97 -1.54
C ILE A 243 -11.96 26.96 -0.26
N LYS A 244 -12.53 25.81 0.08
CA LYS A 244 -13.32 25.61 1.30
C LYS A 244 -12.52 24.84 2.33
N ASP A 245 -12.72 25.15 3.60
CA ASP A 245 -12.23 24.28 4.65
C ASP A 245 -12.96 22.93 4.59
N VAL A 246 -12.25 21.87 4.94
CA VAL A 246 -12.77 20.51 4.95
C VAL A 246 -13.94 20.34 5.92
N SER A 247 -14.02 21.14 6.99
CA SER A 247 -15.14 21.15 7.93
C SER A 247 -16.43 21.71 7.32
N ASP A 248 -16.32 22.61 6.34
CA ASP A 248 -17.47 23.23 5.66
C ASP A 248 -17.92 22.48 4.40
N LEU A 249 -17.13 21.53 3.92
CA LEU A 249 -17.46 20.74 2.74
C LEU A 249 -18.73 19.92 2.94
N ARG A 250 -19.75 20.13 2.10
CA ARG A 250 -20.99 19.33 2.07
C ARG A 250 -20.99 18.41 0.85
N ILE A 251 -21.37 17.16 1.06
CA ILE A 251 -21.48 16.15 0.00
C ILE A 251 -22.95 15.79 -0.16
N SER A 252 -23.50 16.08 -1.34
CA SER A 252 -24.89 15.78 -1.71
C SER A 252 -25.03 15.02 -3.02
N LYS A 253 -23.90 14.66 -3.65
CA LYS A 253 -23.82 13.91 -4.90
C LYS A 253 -22.70 12.86 -4.80
N PRO A 254 -22.74 11.79 -5.63
CA PRO A 254 -21.56 10.98 -5.92
C PRO A 254 -20.33 11.87 -6.11
N THR A 255 -19.26 11.61 -5.38
CA THR A 255 -18.11 12.52 -5.33
C THR A 255 -16.82 11.81 -5.70
N ILE A 256 -16.00 12.47 -6.51
CA ILE A 256 -14.61 12.07 -6.79
C ILE A 256 -13.70 13.07 -6.06
N LEU A 257 -12.92 12.56 -5.10
CA LEU A 257 -11.85 13.32 -4.47
C LEU A 257 -10.55 13.10 -5.23
N ILE A 258 -9.88 14.17 -5.65
CA ILE A 258 -8.59 14.14 -6.34
C ILE A 258 -7.50 14.64 -5.40
N LEU A 259 -6.48 13.82 -5.21
CA LEU A 259 -5.24 14.16 -4.51
C LEU A 259 -4.14 14.40 -5.55
N GLY A 260 -3.47 15.55 -5.43
CA GLY A 260 -2.43 15.96 -6.37
C GLY A 260 -1.04 15.43 -6.05
N ASN A 261 -0.13 15.67 -7.00
CA ASN A 261 1.29 15.41 -6.84
C ASN A 261 1.85 16.21 -5.67
N GLU A 262 2.79 15.63 -4.92
CA GLU A 262 3.33 16.23 -3.71
C GLU A 262 4.06 17.57 -3.93
N GLY A 263 4.61 17.80 -5.13
CA GLY A 263 5.32 19.04 -5.46
C GLY A 263 4.54 19.95 -6.40
N LYS A 264 3.95 19.39 -7.47
CA LYS A 264 3.26 20.18 -8.50
C LYS A 264 1.79 20.45 -8.20
N GLY A 265 1.20 19.70 -7.27
CA GLY A 265 -0.25 19.70 -7.06
C GLY A 265 -1.02 19.13 -8.26
N ILE A 266 -2.15 19.73 -8.58
CA ILE A 266 -3.03 19.33 -9.69
C ILE A 266 -2.79 20.22 -10.91
N PRO A 267 -2.64 19.65 -12.13
CA PRO A 267 -2.48 20.43 -13.36
C PRO A 267 -3.66 21.37 -13.62
N PHE A 268 -3.39 22.50 -14.26
CA PHE A 268 -4.40 23.54 -14.51
C PHE A 268 -5.61 23.03 -15.32
N GLU A 269 -5.38 22.13 -16.27
CA GLU A 269 -6.41 21.51 -17.10
C GLU A 269 -7.42 20.74 -16.24
N ILE A 270 -6.92 20.04 -15.21
CA ILE A 270 -7.74 19.29 -14.26
C ILE A 270 -8.46 20.24 -13.29
N GLN A 271 -7.79 21.31 -12.84
CA GLN A 271 -8.40 22.33 -11.97
C GLN A 271 -9.66 22.96 -12.57
N ARG A 272 -9.68 23.15 -13.90
CA ARG A 272 -10.85 23.68 -14.61
C ARG A 272 -12.06 22.74 -14.52
N LEU A 273 -11.83 21.43 -14.45
CA LEU A 273 -12.88 20.41 -14.35
C LEU A 273 -13.42 20.23 -12.93
N CYS A 274 -12.62 20.55 -11.90
CA CYS A 274 -13.03 20.49 -10.49
C CYS A 274 -14.20 21.42 -10.19
N ASP A 275 -15.17 20.97 -9.41
CA ASP A 275 -16.29 21.79 -8.95
C ASP A 275 -15.91 22.58 -7.69
N ILE A 276 -15.16 21.94 -6.78
CA ILE A 276 -14.80 22.50 -5.48
C ILE A 276 -13.32 22.21 -5.18
N PHE A 277 -12.64 23.17 -4.56
CA PHE A 277 -11.36 22.93 -3.90
C PHE A 277 -11.56 22.83 -2.40
N VAL A 278 -10.94 21.84 -1.78
CA VAL A 278 -10.96 21.63 -0.33
C VAL A 278 -9.55 21.74 0.24
N SER A 279 -9.41 22.36 1.41
CA SER A 279 -8.16 22.41 2.16
C SER A 279 -8.40 22.09 3.63
N ILE A 280 -7.32 21.84 4.36
CA ILE A 280 -7.34 21.70 5.82
C ILE A 280 -6.74 23.00 6.35
N TYR A 281 -7.56 23.84 6.96
CA TYR A 281 -7.07 25.11 7.48
C TYR A 281 -6.23 24.89 8.73
N PRO A 282 -5.10 25.59 8.85
CA PRO A 282 -4.27 25.48 10.04
C PRO A 282 -5.01 26.10 11.23
N THR A 283 -4.91 25.47 12.40
CA THR A 283 -5.58 25.95 13.62
C THR A 283 -4.85 27.13 14.28
N GLN A 284 -3.68 27.49 13.76
CA GLN A 284 -2.82 28.57 14.22
C GLN A 284 -1.96 29.05 13.05
N ASN A 285 -1.33 30.22 13.19
CA ASN A 285 -0.40 30.72 12.19
C ASN A 285 0.72 29.70 11.95
N LEU A 286 0.95 29.39 10.67
CA LEU A 286 1.99 28.45 10.27
C LEU A 286 3.38 29.08 10.48
N HIS A 287 4.35 28.25 10.84
CA HIS A 287 5.75 28.66 10.76
C HIS A 287 6.08 28.95 9.28
N PRO A 288 6.83 30.01 8.93
CA PRO A 288 7.12 30.38 7.54
C PRO A 288 7.87 29.33 6.69
N GLY A 289 8.27 28.20 7.28
CA GLY A 289 8.93 27.08 6.58
C GLY A 289 8.03 25.85 6.44
N ILE A 290 6.74 25.95 6.78
CA ILE A 290 5.77 24.88 6.70
C ILE A 290 4.60 25.36 5.84
N ASP A 291 4.57 24.89 4.60
CA ASP A 291 3.57 25.35 3.63
C ASP A 291 2.36 24.42 3.55
N SER A 292 2.53 23.14 3.88
CA SER A 292 1.46 22.13 3.75
C SER A 292 1.70 20.88 4.57
N LEU A 293 0.63 20.10 4.76
CA LEU A 293 0.69 18.74 5.29
C LEU A 293 1.23 17.77 4.24
N ASN A 294 1.85 16.68 4.69
CA ASN A 294 2.13 15.54 3.82
C ASN A 294 0.82 15.02 3.19
N VAL A 295 0.85 14.68 1.89
CA VAL A 295 -0.33 14.27 1.12
C VAL A 295 -1.09 13.10 1.76
N SER A 296 -0.41 12.14 2.38
CA SER A 296 -1.06 10.99 3.03
C SER A 296 -1.76 11.36 4.32
N VAL A 297 -1.23 12.33 5.06
CA VAL A 297 -1.85 12.90 6.27
C VAL A 297 -3.09 13.71 5.86
N ALA A 298 -2.95 14.59 4.86
CA ALA A 298 -4.06 15.38 4.34
C ALA A 298 -5.19 14.48 3.83
N ALA A 299 -4.86 13.42 3.08
CA ALA A 299 -5.82 12.42 2.62
C ALA A 299 -6.58 11.79 3.80
N GLY A 300 -5.89 11.37 4.86
CA GLY A 300 -6.52 10.77 6.04
C GLY A 300 -7.54 11.71 6.70
N VAL A 301 -7.16 12.97 6.92
CA VAL A 301 -8.03 13.99 7.53
C VAL A 301 -9.25 14.26 6.65
N ILE A 302 -9.05 14.44 5.35
CA ILE A 302 -10.14 14.74 4.40
C ILE A 302 -11.10 13.57 4.26
N LEU A 303 -10.58 12.35 4.12
CA LEU A 303 -11.40 11.15 4.00
C LEU A 303 -12.23 10.92 5.28
N TYR A 304 -11.66 11.15 6.46
CA TYR A 304 -12.41 11.07 7.71
C TYR A 304 -13.55 12.10 7.77
N SER A 305 -13.25 13.37 7.44
CA SER A 305 -14.25 14.44 7.43
C SER A 305 -15.39 14.16 6.45
N ILE A 306 -15.07 13.73 5.21
CA ILE A 306 -16.10 13.41 4.22
C ILE A 306 -16.91 12.17 4.62
N SER A 307 -16.24 11.07 5.01
CA SER A 307 -16.94 9.82 5.33
C SER A 307 -17.85 9.94 6.55
N SER A 308 -17.48 10.73 7.56
CA SER A 308 -18.33 11.00 8.72
C SER A 308 -19.62 11.75 8.33
N LYS A 309 -19.53 12.69 7.39
CA LYS A 309 -20.68 13.44 6.86
C LYS A 309 -21.59 12.59 5.98
N ILE A 310 -21.04 11.67 5.18
CA ILE A 310 -21.86 10.75 4.38
C ILE A 310 -22.70 9.84 5.30
N LYS A 311 -22.09 9.33 6.39
CA LYS A 311 -22.81 8.52 7.40
C LYS A 311 -23.95 9.29 8.07
N SER A 312 -23.75 10.58 8.39
CA SER A 312 -24.78 11.37 9.06
C SER A 312 -26.00 11.71 8.19
N HIS A 313 -25.90 11.60 6.86
CA HIS A 313 -27.03 11.80 5.94
C HIS A 313 -27.80 10.50 5.63
N SER A 314 -27.28 9.34 6.07
CA SER A 314 -27.89 8.03 5.83
C SER A 314 -28.70 7.49 7.02
N ILE A 315 -28.89 8.31 8.07
CA ILE A 315 -29.67 8.04 9.28
C ILE A 315 -30.81 9.06 9.33
#